data_AF-A0A1G7ZA29-F1
#
_entry.id   AF-A0A1G7ZA29-F1
#
_cell.length_a   1.000
_cell.length_b   1.000
_cell.length_c   1.000
_cell.angle_alpha   90.00
_cell.angle_beta   90.00
_cell.angle_gamma   90.00
#
_symmetry.space_group_name_H-M   'P 1'
#
loop_
_entity.id
_entity.type
_entity.pdbx_description
1 polymer ?
#
loop_
_entity_poly.entity_id
_entity_poly.type
_entity_poly.pdbx_seq_one_letter_code
_entity_poly.pdbx_strand_id
1 'polypeptide(L)'
;MSAYATATIDSGFTEHLALLRRSIEARMDALLPAVSNERDLVAAAVRDGALAPGKRMRPLLLLLAANGLGADQQQALDLACAVEMIHAASLILDDMPCMDDAQVRRGRATVHLAFGEDIAILAAVALLARAFGVVASIEGLKPLVRTQLVEIVARTVGSQGLVQGQLQDLRDGKHARSEEEIAETNTLKTGVLFSAIMDMAYLISAAPKPLRGVLQRFAVELGHAVQLYDDLQDANPNNAKDQGKDDGKSTLLALYGEERVRERLEGHLARARMCLDQAYGGDPYIGRFLGMLFT
;
A
#
# COMPACT_ATOMS: atom_id res chain seq x y z
N MET A 1 17.96 -24.02 22.00
CA MET A 1 16.61 -24.09 21.43
C MET A 1 16.75 -23.89 19.93
N SER A 2 16.77 -25.02 19.23
CA SER A 2 17.45 -25.28 17.95
C SER A 2 16.81 -24.57 16.74
N ALA A 3 17.58 -24.36 15.67
CA ALA A 3 17.14 -23.85 14.36
C ALA A 3 15.87 -24.52 13.81
N TYR A 4 15.56 -25.74 14.27
CA TYR A 4 14.32 -26.45 13.99
C TYR A 4 13.07 -25.75 14.57
N ALA A 5 13.15 -25.21 15.78
CA ALA A 5 12.06 -24.44 16.38
C ALA A 5 11.85 -23.11 15.64
N THR A 6 12.92 -22.43 15.23
CA THR A 6 12.86 -21.22 14.40
C THR A 6 12.24 -21.51 13.02
N ALA A 7 12.67 -22.59 12.36
CA ALA A 7 12.13 -23.01 11.06
C ALA A 7 10.64 -23.40 11.12
N THR A 8 10.20 -24.14 12.16
CA THR A 8 8.79 -24.48 12.34
C THR A 8 7.95 -23.23 12.64
N ILE A 9 8.47 -22.30 13.43
CA ILE A 9 7.80 -21.03 13.73
C ILE A 9 7.71 -20.13 12.48
N ASP A 10 8.73 -20.10 11.62
CA ASP A 10 8.71 -19.38 10.34
C ASP A 10 7.76 -20.02 9.32
N SER A 11 7.64 -21.35 9.32
CA SER A 11 6.68 -22.06 8.47
C SER A 11 5.23 -21.72 8.86
N GLY A 12 4.91 -21.67 10.16
CA GLY A 12 3.58 -21.32 10.65
C GLY A 12 3.21 -19.86 10.37
N PHE A 13 4.18 -18.93 10.44
CA PHE A 13 3.94 -17.53 10.07
C PHE A 13 3.69 -17.36 8.57
N THR A 14 4.47 -18.06 7.74
CA THR A 14 4.29 -18.04 6.28
C THR A 14 2.91 -18.60 5.89
N GLU A 15 2.49 -19.69 6.53
CA GLU A 15 1.16 -20.25 6.34
C GLU A 15 0.05 -19.29 6.79
N HIS A 16 0.24 -18.61 7.93
CA HIS A 16 -0.69 -17.58 8.41
C HIS A 16 -0.83 -16.42 7.42
N LEU A 17 0.27 -15.88 6.87
CA LEU A 17 0.21 -14.83 5.84
C LEU A 17 -0.48 -15.33 4.56
N ALA A 18 -0.24 -16.59 4.18
CA ALA A 18 -0.92 -17.18 3.03
C ALA A 18 -2.43 -17.30 3.25
N LEU A 19 -2.87 -17.65 4.47
CA LEU A 19 -4.28 -17.65 4.86
C LEU A 19 -4.88 -16.24 4.78
N LEU A 20 -4.22 -15.24 5.36
CA LEU A 20 -4.70 -13.84 5.31
C LEU A 20 -4.80 -13.35 3.86
N ARG A 21 -3.81 -13.66 3.02
CA ARG A 21 -3.85 -13.31 1.59
C ARG A 21 -5.03 -13.96 0.90
N ARG A 22 -5.30 -15.26 1.13
CA ARG A 22 -6.49 -15.94 0.56
C ARG A 22 -7.80 -15.27 1.01
N SER A 23 -7.90 -14.88 2.28
CA SER A 23 -9.08 -14.16 2.78
C SER A 23 -9.25 -12.80 2.11
N ILE A 24 -8.15 -12.07 1.88
CA ILE A 24 -8.18 -10.79 1.13
C ILE A 24 -8.65 -11.03 -0.30
N GLU A 25 -8.08 -11.99 -1.03
CA GLU A 25 -8.48 -12.25 -2.42
C GLU A 25 -9.96 -12.66 -2.50
N ALA A 26 -10.42 -13.57 -1.64
CA ALA A 26 -11.81 -14.01 -1.62
C ALA A 26 -12.78 -12.86 -1.28
N ARG A 27 -12.40 -11.99 -0.34
CA ARG A 27 -13.25 -10.84 0.03
C ARG A 27 -13.23 -9.76 -1.04
N MET A 28 -12.09 -9.47 -1.67
CA MET A 28 -11.99 -8.58 -2.82
C MET A 28 -12.88 -9.07 -3.97
N ASP A 29 -12.79 -10.37 -4.30
CA ASP A 29 -13.61 -10.99 -5.35
C ASP A 29 -15.12 -10.81 -5.08
N ALA A 30 -15.55 -11.01 -3.83
CA ALA A 30 -16.94 -10.82 -3.41
C ALA A 30 -17.39 -9.35 -3.35
N LEU A 31 -16.48 -8.42 -3.04
CA LEU A 31 -16.79 -7.01 -2.96
C LEU A 31 -16.78 -6.32 -4.33
N LEU A 32 -16.04 -6.82 -5.32
CA LEU A 32 -16.00 -6.21 -6.65
C LEU A 32 -17.24 -6.58 -7.48
N PRO A 33 -17.70 -5.69 -8.38
CA PRO A 33 -18.85 -5.96 -9.24
C PRO A 33 -18.62 -7.21 -10.09
N ALA A 34 -19.63 -8.08 -10.19
CA ALA A 34 -19.61 -9.20 -11.11
C ALA A 34 -19.69 -8.70 -12.56
N VAL A 35 -18.96 -9.36 -13.46
CA VAL A 35 -19.04 -9.07 -14.90
C VAL A 35 -20.35 -9.66 -15.42
N SER A 36 -21.31 -8.80 -15.72
CA SER A 36 -22.67 -9.22 -16.08
C SER A 36 -22.75 -9.86 -17.48
N ASN A 37 -21.94 -9.37 -18.42
CA ASN A 37 -21.77 -9.89 -19.77
C ASN A 37 -20.51 -9.29 -20.42
N GLU A 38 -20.19 -9.72 -21.65
CA GLU A 38 -18.99 -9.30 -22.38
C GLU A 38 -18.90 -7.79 -22.68
N ARG A 39 -20.01 -7.04 -22.59
CA ARG A 39 -20.02 -5.58 -22.80
C ARG A 39 -19.76 -4.80 -21.51
N ASP A 40 -19.69 -5.47 -20.36
CA ASP A 40 -19.42 -4.84 -19.06
C ASP A 40 -17.93 -4.62 -18.86
N LEU A 41 -17.33 -3.85 -19.79
CA LEU A 41 -15.89 -3.67 -19.91
C LEU A 41 -15.31 -2.95 -18.68
N VAL A 42 -16.06 -2.05 -18.06
CA VAL A 42 -15.63 -1.37 -16.83
C VAL A 42 -15.54 -2.37 -15.67
N ALA A 43 -16.54 -3.24 -15.46
CA ALA A 43 -16.45 -4.26 -14.43
C ALA A 43 -15.30 -5.23 -14.69
N ALA A 44 -15.08 -5.62 -15.95
CA ALA A 44 -13.95 -6.47 -16.34
C ALA A 44 -12.60 -5.80 -16.02
N ALA A 45 -12.42 -4.54 -16.39
CA ALA A 45 -11.19 -3.77 -16.13
C ALA A 45 -10.95 -3.51 -14.63
N VAL A 46 -12.02 -3.23 -13.87
CA VAL A 46 -11.99 -3.12 -12.40
C VAL A 46 -11.44 -4.40 -11.78
N ARG A 47 -11.96 -5.57 -12.22
CA ARG A 47 -11.51 -6.86 -11.71
C ARG A 47 -10.08 -7.18 -12.15
N ASP A 48 -9.73 -6.94 -13.42
CA ASP A 48 -8.38 -7.20 -13.92
C ASP A 48 -7.33 -6.38 -13.15
N GLY A 49 -7.55 -5.08 -12.97
CA GLY A 49 -6.63 -4.21 -12.22
C GLY A 49 -6.53 -4.53 -10.72
N ALA A 50 -7.66 -4.83 -10.07
CA ALA A 50 -7.69 -5.06 -8.62
C ALA A 50 -7.34 -6.49 -8.19
N LEU A 51 -7.68 -7.50 -9.00
CA LEU A 51 -7.41 -8.92 -8.73
C LEU A 51 -6.10 -9.41 -9.38
N ALA A 52 -5.36 -8.53 -10.06
CA ALA A 52 -4.03 -8.84 -10.55
C ALA A 52 -3.13 -9.37 -9.41
N PRO A 53 -2.35 -10.45 -9.63
CA PRO A 53 -1.45 -10.99 -8.63
C PRO A 53 -0.53 -9.91 -8.04
N GLY A 54 -0.27 -9.97 -6.73
CA GLY A 54 0.55 -8.99 -6.04
C GLY A 54 0.99 -9.44 -4.66
N LYS A 55 1.93 -8.69 -4.06
CA LYS A 55 2.40 -8.96 -2.69
C LYS A 55 1.29 -8.74 -1.64
N ARG A 56 0.25 -7.95 -1.97
CA ARG A 56 -0.85 -7.52 -1.08
C ARG A 56 -0.33 -6.89 0.21
N MET A 57 0.71 -6.07 0.10
CA MET A 57 1.44 -5.53 1.25
C MET A 57 0.54 -4.69 2.17
N ARG A 58 -0.20 -3.75 1.58
CA ARG A 58 -1.07 -2.79 2.28
C ARG A 58 -2.22 -3.46 3.04
N PRO A 59 -3.01 -4.35 2.43
CA PRO A 59 -4.10 -5.04 3.15
C PRO A 59 -3.56 -6.01 4.21
N LEU A 60 -2.43 -6.69 3.97
CA LEU A 60 -1.79 -7.53 5.00
C LEU A 60 -1.34 -6.69 6.20
N LEU A 61 -0.72 -5.53 5.96
CA LEU A 61 -0.32 -4.62 7.02
C LEU A 61 -1.53 -4.16 7.85
N LEU A 62 -2.64 -3.82 7.20
CA LEU A 62 -3.88 -3.43 7.89
C LEU A 62 -4.39 -4.56 8.79
N LEU A 63 -4.49 -5.77 8.26
CA LEU A 63 -4.96 -6.94 9.01
C LEU A 63 -4.06 -7.24 10.21
N LEU A 64 -2.73 -7.26 10.02
CA LEU A 64 -1.80 -7.53 11.10
C LEU A 64 -1.85 -6.45 12.18
N ALA A 65 -1.93 -5.17 11.79
CA ALA A 65 -2.07 -4.05 12.72
C ALA A 65 -3.39 -4.12 13.49
N ALA A 66 -4.51 -4.27 12.80
CA ALA A 66 -5.83 -4.34 13.41
C ALA A 66 -5.96 -5.55 14.36
N ASN A 67 -5.50 -6.73 13.94
CA ASN A 67 -5.53 -7.94 14.75
C ASN A 67 -4.64 -7.81 16.00
N GLY A 68 -3.44 -7.23 15.86
CA GLY A 68 -2.54 -6.97 17.00
C GLY A 68 -3.10 -5.98 18.01
N LEU A 69 -4.04 -5.13 17.60
CA LEU A 69 -4.79 -4.21 18.48
C LEU A 69 -6.13 -4.78 18.98
N GLY A 70 -6.45 -6.03 18.63
CA GLY A 70 -7.69 -6.70 19.05
C GLY A 70 -8.95 -6.18 18.35
N ALA A 71 -8.84 -5.66 17.13
CA ALA A 71 -9.99 -5.27 16.33
C ALA A 71 -10.81 -6.49 15.84
N ASP A 72 -12.05 -6.25 15.43
CA ASP A 72 -12.87 -7.27 14.77
C ASP A 72 -12.28 -7.66 13.41
N GLN A 73 -12.18 -8.96 13.17
CA GLN A 73 -11.53 -9.50 11.97
C GLN A 73 -12.28 -9.14 10.68
N GLN A 74 -13.61 -9.13 10.70
CA GLN A 74 -14.40 -8.85 9.50
C GLN A 74 -14.36 -7.35 9.16
N GLN A 75 -14.41 -6.48 10.17
CA GLN A 75 -14.22 -5.04 10.00
C GLN A 75 -12.83 -4.73 9.43
N ALA A 76 -11.79 -5.37 9.97
CA ALA A 76 -10.42 -5.22 9.47
C ALA A 76 -10.29 -5.72 8.02
N LEU A 77 -10.91 -6.86 7.68
CA LEU A 77 -10.85 -7.42 6.34
C LEU A 77 -11.53 -6.52 5.29
N ASP A 78 -12.68 -5.93 5.62
CA ASP A 78 -13.37 -4.99 4.73
C ASP A 78 -12.56 -3.70 4.52
N LEU A 79 -11.93 -3.17 5.58
CA LEU A 79 -11.03 -2.04 5.46
C LEU A 79 -9.77 -2.36 4.65
N ALA A 80 -9.18 -3.53 4.86
CA ALA A 80 -8.02 -3.99 4.10
C ALA A 80 -8.35 -4.03 2.60
N CYS A 81 -9.52 -4.57 2.23
CA CYS A 81 -9.98 -4.61 0.85
C CYS A 81 -10.20 -3.20 0.29
N ALA A 82 -10.82 -2.29 1.05
CA ALA A 82 -11.02 -0.90 0.62
C ALA A 82 -9.68 -0.18 0.34
N VAL A 83 -8.67 -0.38 1.21
CA VAL A 83 -7.32 0.16 1.00
C VAL A 83 -6.67 -0.42 -0.27
N GLU A 84 -6.81 -1.73 -0.51
CA GLU A 84 -6.26 -2.34 -1.72
C GLU A 84 -6.99 -1.87 -2.99
N MET A 85 -8.30 -1.59 -2.93
CA MET A 85 -9.03 -0.96 -4.04
C MET A 85 -8.51 0.45 -4.35
N ILE A 86 -8.22 1.26 -3.33
CA ILE A 86 -7.61 2.58 -3.50
C ILE A 86 -6.23 2.46 -4.15
N HIS A 87 -5.41 1.52 -3.67
CA HIS A 87 -4.09 1.28 -4.25
C HIS A 87 -4.18 0.78 -5.70
N ALA A 88 -5.08 -0.15 -6.01
CA ALA A 88 -5.28 -0.63 -7.37
C ALA A 88 -5.73 0.50 -8.31
N ALA A 89 -6.67 1.35 -7.86
CA ALA A 89 -7.10 2.51 -8.63
C ALA A 89 -5.95 3.50 -8.89
N SER A 90 -5.09 3.75 -7.91
CA SER A 90 -3.93 4.62 -8.11
C SER A 90 -2.97 4.05 -9.16
N LEU A 91 -2.72 2.74 -9.13
CA LEU A 91 -1.86 2.09 -10.13
C LEU A 91 -2.42 2.14 -11.55
N ILE A 92 -3.74 1.95 -11.71
CA ILE A 92 -4.39 2.06 -13.02
C ILE A 92 -4.21 3.47 -13.60
N LEU A 93 -4.34 4.50 -12.77
CA LEU A 93 -4.14 5.89 -13.18
C LEU A 93 -2.67 6.20 -13.45
N ASP A 94 -1.76 5.74 -12.59
CA ASP A 94 -0.32 5.92 -12.76
C ASP A 94 0.18 5.30 -14.08
N ASP A 95 -0.40 4.17 -14.51
CA ASP A 95 -0.03 3.50 -15.75
C ASP A 95 -0.43 4.24 -17.03
N MET A 96 -1.29 5.27 -16.95
CA MET A 96 -1.82 5.96 -18.14
C MET A 96 -0.73 6.67 -18.97
N PRO A 97 -0.93 6.86 -20.29
CA PRO A 97 0.05 7.53 -21.16
C PRO A 97 0.42 8.96 -20.73
N CYS A 98 -0.49 9.66 -20.05
CA CYS A 98 -0.23 11.01 -19.53
C CYS A 98 0.48 11.04 -18.16
N MET A 99 0.74 9.87 -17.56
CA MET A 99 1.39 9.66 -16.27
C MET A 99 2.73 8.93 -16.49
N ASP A 100 2.86 7.65 -16.08
CA ASP A 100 4.08 6.86 -16.25
C ASP A 100 4.17 6.16 -17.63
N ASP A 101 3.06 6.12 -18.38
CA ASP A 101 2.98 5.47 -19.70
C ASP A 101 3.46 3.99 -19.65
N ALA A 102 3.14 3.29 -18.56
CA ALA A 102 3.65 1.95 -18.32
C ALA A 102 2.99 0.95 -19.28
N GLN A 103 3.80 0.15 -19.99
CA GLN A 103 3.27 -0.85 -20.91
C GLN A 103 2.96 -2.19 -20.20
N VAL A 104 3.74 -2.51 -19.17
CA VAL A 104 3.64 -3.77 -18.43
C VAL A 104 3.64 -3.50 -16.93
N ARG A 105 2.75 -4.17 -16.21
CA ARG A 105 2.74 -4.21 -14.75
C ARG A 105 2.71 -5.66 -14.28
N ARG A 106 3.73 -6.04 -13.52
CA ARG A 106 3.89 -7.41 -12.96
C ARG A 106 3.79 -8.50 -14.04
N GLY A 107 4.41 -8.25 -15.21
CA GLY A 107 4.42 -9.19 -16.34
C GLY A 107 3.13 -9.28 -17.14
N ARG A 108 2.14 -8.40 -16.91
CA ARG A 108 0.88 -8.30 -17.66
C ARG A 108 0.76 -6.94 -18.32
N ALA A 109 0.03 -6.86 -19.44
CA ALA A 109 -0.33 -5.57 -20.04
C ALA A 109 -1.09 -4.71 -19.02
N THR A 110 -0.83 -3.40 -19.03
CA THR A 110 -1.56 -2.44 -18.19
C THR A 110 -3.02 -2.31 -18.65
N VAL A 111 -3.89 -1.86 -17.75
CA VAL A 111 -5.34 -1.84 -17.99
C VAL A 111 -5.71 -0.99 -19.22
N HIS A 112 -5.02 0.12 -19.45
CA HIS A 112 -5.29 0.97 -20.61
C HIS A 112 -4.91 0.32 -21.93
N LEU A 113 -3.88 -0.55 -21.97
CA LEU A 113 -3.53 -1.33 -23.16
C LEU A 113 -4.48 -2.50 -23.38
N ALA A 114 -4.95 -3.13 -22.30
CA ALA A 114 -5.83 -4.29 -22.39
C ALA A 114 -7.28 -3.90 -22.73
N PHE A 115 -7.76 -2.75 -22.25
CA PHE A 115 -9.16 -2.36 -22.33
C PHE A 115 -9.41 -1.01 -23.03
N GLY A 116 -8.38 -0.16 -23.19
CA GLY A 116 -8.53 1.21 -23.66
C GLY A 116 -8.41 2.25 -22.54
N GLU A 117 -7.95 3.44 -22.90
CA GLU A 117 -7.72 4.56 -21.97
C GLU A 117 -9.00 5.04 -21.28
N ASP A 118 -10.10 5.13 -22.02
CA ASP A 118 -11.42 5.52 -21.53
C ASP A 118 -11.93 4.54 -20.46
N ILE A 119 -11.80 3.25 -20.71
CA ILE A 119 -12.20 2.19 -19.78
C ILE A 119 -11.28 2.15 -18.56
N ALA A 120 -9.98 2.37 -18.71
CA ALA A 120 -9.04 2.43 -17.60
C ALA A 120 -9.38 3.57 -16.62
N ILE A 121 -9.66 4.77 -17.14
CA ILE A 121 -10.06 5.93 -16.33
C ILE A 121 -11.37 5.62 -15.59
N LEU A 122 -12.38 5.08 -16.28
CA LEU A 122 -13.67 4.73 -15.67
C LEU A 122 -13.52 3.63 -14.61
N ALA A 123 -12.65 2.65 -14.84
CA ALA A 123 -12.37 1.57 -13.89
C ALA A 123 -11.71 2.10 -12.60
N ALA A 124 -10.75 3.01 -12.72
CA ALA A 124 -10.14 3.65 -11.55
C ALA A 124 -11.17 4.45 -10.72
N VAL A 125 -12.03 5.24 -11.38
CA VAL A 125 -13.12 5.98 -10.72
C VAL A 125 -14.09 5.02 -10.02
N ALA A 126 -14.49 3.93 -10.69
CA ALA A 126 -15.38 2.93 -10.13
C ALA A 126 -14.76 2.22 -8.90
N LEU A 127 -13.46 1.90 -8.94
CA LEU A 127 -12.74 1.32 -7.80
C LEU A 127 -12.67 2.26 -6.60
N LEU A 128 -12.34 3.54 -6.83
CA LEU A 128 -12.34 4.54 -5.76
C LEU A 128 -13.73 4.66 -5.14
N ALA A 129 -14.77 4.83 -5.95
CA ALA A 129 -16.16 4.90 -5.47
C ALA A 129 -16.55 3.64 -4.68
N ARG A 130 -16.13 2.45 -5.15
CA ARG A 130 -16.37 1.19 -4.44
C ARG A 130 -15.65 1.15 -3.09
N ALA A 131 -14.41 1.60 -3.01
CA ALA A 131 -13.66 1.66 -1.75
C ALA A 131 -14.40 2.51 -0.70
N PHE A 132 -14.84 3.73 -1.06
CA PHE A 132 -15.67 4.56 -0.19
C PHE A 132 -16.96 3.85 0.24
N GLY A 133 -17.64 3.20 -0.71
CA GLY A 133 -18.87 2.44 -0.45
C GLY A 133 -18.64 1.31 0.55
N VAL A 134 -17.56 0.54 0.40
CA VAL A 134 -17.18 -0.53 1.33
C VAL A 134 -17.01 0.04 2.73
N VAL A 135 -16.18 1.09 2.91
CA VAL A 135 -15.96 1.73 4.21
C VAL A 135 -17.26 2.25 4.83
N ALA A 136 -18.12 2.90 4.04
CA ALA A 136 -19.40 3.41 4.50
C ALA A 136 -20.42 2.32 4.86
N SER A 137 -20.23 1.10 4.37
CA SER A 137 -21.12 -0.04 4.61
C SER A 137 -20.65 -1.02 5.68
N ILE A 138 -19.47 -0.84 6.28
CA ILE A 138 -18.93 -1.78 7.27
C ILE A 138 -19.89 -1.94 8.45
N GLU A 139 -20.32 -3.18 8.68
CA GLU A 139 -21.25 -3.54 9.75
C GLU A 139 -20.54 -3.60 11.11
N GLY A 140 -21.31 -3.43 12.19
CA GLY A 140 -20.80 -3.46 13.57
C GLY A 140 -19.98 -2.24 14.02
N LEU A 141 -19.57 -1.35 13.10
CA LEU A 141 -18.91 -0.09 13.47
C LEU A 141 -19.91 0.95 13.97
N LYS A 142 -19.51 1.67 15.04
CA LYS A 142 -20.20 2.88 15.51
C LYS A 142 -20.27 3.91 14.38
N PRO A 143 -21.40 4.62 14.18
CA PRO A 143 -21.54 5.62 13.11
C PRO A 143 -20.41 6.66 13.08
N LEU A 144 -20.00 7.17 14.25
CA LEU A 144 -18.90 8.14 14.34
C LEU A 144 -17.57 7.58 13.82
N VAL A 145 -17.23 6.33 14.19
CA VAL A 145 -15.99 5.67 13.72
C VAL A 145 -16.05 5.51 12.20
N ARG A 146 -17.21 5.10 11.67
CA ARG A 146 -17.40 4.96 10.23
C ARG A 146 -17.22 6.26 9.46
N THR A 147 -17.78 7.36 9.96
CA THR A 147 -17.57 8.69 9.37
C THR A 147 -16.11 9.09 9.41
N GLN A 148 -15.40 8.83 10.52
CA GLN A 148 -13.96 9.11 10.63
C GLN A 148 -13.13 8.29 9.65
N LEU A 149 -13.48 7.03 9.40
CA LEU A 149 -12.80 6.21 8.40
C LEU A 149 -13.01 6.76 6.98
N VAL A 150 -14.24 7.17 6.64
CA VAL A 150 -14.52 7.84 5.36
C VAL A 150 -13.73 9.14 5.22
N GLU A 151 -13.64 9.94 6.29
CA GLU A 151 -12.82 11.16 6.31
C GLU A 151 -11.34 10.85 6.06
N ILE A 152 -10.79 9.81 6.70
CA ILE A 152 -9.41 9.37 6.45
C ILE A 152 -9.24 9.01 4.97
N VAL A 153 -10.10 8.17 4.40
CA VAL A 153 -10.03 7.80 2.97
C VAL A 153 -10.08 9.05 2.08
N ALA A 154 -11.01 9.97 2.34
CA ALA A 154 -11.15 11.20 1.56
C ALA A 154 -9.89 12.06 1.59
N ARG A 155 -9.28 12.23 2.76
CA ARG A 155 -8.04 13.02 2.90
C ARG A 155 -6.85 12.32 2.27
N THR A 156 -6.74 11.00 2.43
CA THR A 156 -5.67 10.18 1.85
C THR A 156 -5.71 10.19 0.32
N VAL A 157 -6.88 10.07 -0.29
CA VAL A 157 -7.01 10.08 -1.76
C VAL A 157 -6.92 11.49 -2.34
N GLY A 158 -7.50 12.48 -1.67
CA GLY A 158 -7.70 13.83 -2.22
C GLY A 158 -6.43 14.67 -2.37
N SER A 159 -6.62 15.97 -2.58
CA SER A 159 -5.57 16.96 -2.85
C SER A 159 -4.64 17.25 -1.67
N GLN A 160 -4.78 16.55 -0.55
CA GLN A 160 -3.87 16.61 0.60
C GLN A 160 -3.06 15.31 0.76
N GLY A 161 -3.25 14.33 -0.13
CA GLY A 161 -2.62 13.02 -0.08
C GLY A 161 -2.15 12.57 -1.46
N LEU A 162 -2.59 11.39 -1.88
CA LEU A 162 -2.10 10.68 -3.07
C LEU A 162 -2.13 11.54 -4.34
N VAL A 163 -3.22 12.28 -4.58
CA VAL A 163 -3.31 13.16 -5.76
C VAL A 163 -2.25 14.26 -5.75
N GLN A 164 -1.98 14.85 -4.59
CA GLN A 164 -0.95 15.88 -4.47
C GLN A 164 0.45 15.29 -4.64
N GLY A 165 0.71 14.13 -4.03
CA GLY A 165 1.98 13.42 -4.19
C GLY A 165 2.25 13.04 -5.64
N GLN A 166 1.23 12.57 -6.36
CA GLN A 166 1.34 12.25 -7.79
C GLN A 166 1.59 13.49 -8.65
N LEU A 167 0.92 14.62 -8.36
CA LEU A 167 1.16 15.88 -9.06
C LEU A 167 2.61 16.38 -8.89
N GLN A 168 3.11 16.35 -7.65
CA GLN A 168 4.50 16.72 -7.34
C GLN A 168 5.48 15.81 -8.06
N ASP A 169 5.27 14.49 -8.04
CA ASP A 169 6.16 13.55 -8.72
C ASP A 169 6.23 13.80 -10.24
N LEU A 170 5.10 14.06 -10.89
CA LEU A 170 5.05 14.33 -12.33
C LEU A 170 5.70 15.66 -12.76
N ARG A 171 5.58 16.70 -11.92
CA ARG A 171 6.04 18.05 -12.23
C ARG A 171 7.48 18.28 -11.77
N ASP A 172 7.80 17.83 -10.57
CA ASP A 172 9.06 18.12 -9.89
C ASP A 172 10.06 16.99 -10.10
N GLY A 173 9.62 15.76 -10.40
CA GLY A 173 10.49 14.63 -10.70
C GLY A 173 11.39 14.81 -11.92
N LYS A 174 11.08 15.79 -12.79
CA LYS A 174 11.87 16.16 -13.98
C LYS A 174 12.96 17.21 -13.71
N HIS A 175 13.04 17.73 -12.48
CA HIS A 175 14.01 18.73 -12.07
C HIS A 175 14.95 18.18 -10.98
N ALA A 176 16.09 18.85 -10.78
CA ALA A 176 16.92 18.57 -9.62
C ALA A 176 16.16 18.98 -8.35
N ARG A 177 16.00 18.05 -7.42
CA ARG A 177 15.26 18.25 -6.15
C ARG A 177 16.19 18.16 -4.95
N SER A 178 15.87 18.91 -3.90
CA SER A 178 16.50 18.72 -2.59
C SER A 178 16.06 17.39 -1.96
N GLU A 179 16.80 16.94 -0.94
CA GLU A 179 16.41 15.75 -0.18
C GLU A 179 15.02 15.94 0.46
N GLU A 180 14.75 17.14 0.98
CA GLU A 180 13.49 17.49 1.63
C GLU A 180 12.31 17.42 0.65
N GLU A 181 12.47 17.93 -0.57
CA GLU A 181 11.43 17.90 -1.62
C GLU A 181 11.12 16.47 -2.06
N ILE A 182 12.16 15.63 -2.19
CA ILE A 182 12.00 14.20 -2.49
C ILE A 182 11.25 13.51 -1.33
N ALA A 183 11.66 13.76 -0.09
CA ALA A 183 11.03 13.18 1.09
C ALA A 183 9.55 13.60 1.25
N GLU A 184 9.22 14.85 0.95
CA GLU A 184 7.84 15.36 0.96
C GLU A 184 6.98 14.66 -0.12
N THR A 185 7.49 14.59 -1.35
CA THR A 185 6.81 13.89 -2.46
C THR A 185 6.54 12.43 -2.08
N ASN A 186 7.54 11.74 -1.53
CA ASN A 186 7.42 10.33 -1.12
C ASN A 186 6.43 10.14 0.03
N THR A 187 6.39 11.09 0.96
CA THR A 187 5.42 11.11 2.06
C THR A 187 3.99 11.16 1.52
N LEU A 188 3.72 11.99 0.50
CA LEU A 188 2.38 12.16 -0.05
C LEU A 188 2.00 11.07 -1.07
N LYS A 189 2.93 10.60 -1.91
CA LYS A 189 2.67 9.59 -2.95
C LYS A 189 2.57 8.18 -2.37
N THR A 190 3.42 7.85 -1.38
CA THR A 190 3.55 6.50 -0.84
C THR A 190 3.19 6.43 0.65
N GLY A 191 3.74 7.34 1.46
CA GLY A 191 3.62 7.32 2.92
C GLY A 191 2.20 7.52 3.45
N VAL A 192 1.41 8.41 2.84
CA VAL A 192 0.09 8.81 3.32
C VAL A 192 -0.87 7.62 3.45
N LEU A 193 -0.75 6.61 2.58
CA LEU A 193 -1.58 5.42 2.64
C LEU A 193 -1.16 4.50 3.80
N PHE A 194 0.13 4.43 4.15
CA PHE A 194 0.58 3.72 5.35
C PHE A 194 0.08 4.40 6.63
N SER A 195 0.13 5.74 6.68
CA SER A 195 -0.45 6.52 7.77
C SER A 195 -1.95 6.28 7.91
N ALA A 196 -2.66 6.24 6.79
CA ALA A 196 -4.08 5.93 6.75
C ALA A 196 -4.37 4.52 7.29
N ILE A 197 -3.62 3.50 6.86
CA ILE A 197 -3.76 2.13 7.34
C ILE A 197 -3.63 2.06 8.86
N MET A 198 -2.60 2.70 9.42
CA MET A 198 -2.38 2.72 10.87
C MET A 198 -3.49 3.43 11.64
N ASP A 199 -3.99 4.56 11.12
CA ASP A 199 -5.12 5.26 11.73
C ASP A 199 -6.42 4.47 11.64
N MET A 200 -6.68 3.79 10.51
CA MET A 200 -7.84 2.92 10.34
C MET A 200 -7.80 1.74 11.32
N ALA A 201 -6.67 1.05 11.42
CA ALA A 201 -6.47 -0.05 12.36
C ALA A 201 -6.66 0.41 13.82
N TYR A 202 -6.13 1.58 14.18
CA TYR A 202 -6.35 2.19 15.48
C TYR A 202 -7.83 2.48 15.75
N LEU A 203 -8.55 3.09 14.80
CA LEU A 203 -9.95 3.52 14.98
C LEU A 203 -10.94 2.37 15.18
N ILE A 204 -10.72 1.22 14.52
CA ILE A 204 -11.58 0.04 14.68
C ILE A 204 -11.18 -0.84 15.88
N SER A 205 -10.09 -0.49 16.57
CA SER A 205 -9.61 -1.22 17.74
C SER A 205 -10.09 -0.59 19.05
N ALA A 206 -9.81 -1.27 20.17
CA ALA A 206 -9.99 -0.73 21.53
C ALA A 206 -8.70 -0.06 22.07
N ALA A 207 -7.74 0.29 21.20
CA ALA A 207 -6.44 0.81 21.61
C ALA A 207 -6.51 2.17 22.34
N PRO A 208 -5.61 2.41 23.31
CA PRO A 208 -5.58 3.67 24.05
C PRO A 208 -5.02 4.83 23.21
N LYS A 209 -5.50 6.06 23.46
CA LYS A 209 -5.13 7.27 22.71
C LYS A 209 -3.62 7.50 22.47
N PRO A 210 -2.72 7.29 23.45
CA PRO A 210 -1.28 7.48 23.23
C PRO A 210 -0.70 6.59 22.12
N LEU A 211 -1.35 5.46 21.81
CA LEU A 211 -0.87 4.50 20.82
C LEU A 211 -0.92 5.06 19.39
N ARG A 212 -1.91 5.91 19.08
CA ARG A 212 -2.08 6.49 17.74
C ARG A 212 -0.81 7.22 17.28
N GLY A 213 -0.18 7.99 18.15
CA GLY A 213 1.05 8.71 17.81
C GLY A 213 2.24 7.80 17.55
N VAL A 214 2.31 6.65 18.23
CA VAL A 214 3.34 5.62 17.99
C VAL A 214 3.13 4.97 16.63
N LEU A 215 1.88 4.61 16.31
CA LEU A 215 1.52 4.01 15.02
C LEU A 215 1.75 4.97 13.84
N GLN A 216 1.53 6.28 14.03
CA GLN A 216 1.84 7.26 12.99
C GLN A 216 3.34 7.42 12.74
N ARG A 217 4.18 7.43 13.80
CA ARG A 217 5.64 7.39 13.61
C ARG A 217 6.09 6.14 12.88
N PHE A 218 5.53 4.99 13.24
CA PHE A 218 5.77 3.74 12.52
C PHE A 218 5.45 3.85 11.02
N ALA A 219 4.28 4.39 10.67
CA ALA A 219 3.86 4.55 9.29
C ALA A 219 4.80 5.44 8.47
N VAL A 220 5.28 6.53 9.06
CA VAL A 220 6.24 7.45 8.42
C VAL A 220 7.57 6.74 8.14
N GLU A 221 8.13 6.05 9.15
CA GLU A 221 9.38 5.30 8.98
C GLU A 221 9.24 4.18 7.93
N LEU A 222 8.11 3.47 7.94
CA LEU A 222 7.82 2.44 6.94
C LEU A 222 7.70 3.04 5.52
N GLY A 223 7.02 4.19 5.38
CA GLY A 223 6.88 4.85 4.09
C GLY A 223 8.23 5.23 3.47
N HIS A 224 9.15 5.78 4.28
CA HIS A 224 10.51 6.06 3.84
C HIS A 224 11.29 4.79 3.49
N ALA A 225 11.19 3.74 4.31
CA ALA A 225 11.85 2.47 4.04
C ALA A 225 11.39 1.84 2.71
N VAL A 226 10.07 1.80 2.46
CA VAL A 226 9.51 1.26 1.20
C VAL A 226 10.06 1.99 -0.01
N GLN A 227 10.14 3.32 0.05
CA GLN A 227 10.67 4.09 -1.08
C GLN A 227 12.17 3.83 -1.32
N LEU A 228 12.98 3.83 -0.26
CA LEU A 228 14.42 3.55 -0.39
C LEU A 228 14.66 2.14 -0.94
N TYR A 229 13.83 1.17 -0.54
CA TYR A 229 13.89 -0.18 -1.07
C TYR A 229 13.47 -0.23 -2.55
N ASP A 230 12.38 0.44 -2.93
CA ASP A 230 11.96 0.51 -4.33
C ASP A 230 13.04 1.18 -5.21
N ASP A 231 13.68 2.26 -4.74
CA ASP A 231 14.81 2.91 -5.44
C ASP A 231 16.00 1.95 -5.63
N LEU A 232 16.34 1.13 -4.62
CA LEU A 232 17.39 0.10 -4.71
C LEU A 232 17.04 -1.01 -5.71
N GLN A 233 15.76 -1.40 -5.76
CA GLN A 233 15.29 -2.42 -6.68
C GLN A 233 15.25 -1.91 -8.12
N ASP A 234 14.76 -0.70 -8.36
CA ASP A 234 14.67 -0.14 -9.71
C ASP A 234 16.06 0.11 -10.34
N ALA A 235 17.10 0.29 -9.51
CA ALA A 235 18.49 0.37 -9.99
C ALA A 235 19.13 -0.99 -10.35
N ASN A 236 18.50 -2.11 -9.98
CA ASN A 236 19.01 -3.43 -10.32
C ASN A 236 18.67 -3.78 -11.78
N PRO A 237 19.66 -3.98 -12.67
CA PRO A 237 19.43 -4.20 -14.10
C PRO A 237 18.63 -5.47 -14.44
N ASN A 238 18.42 -6.36 -13.47
CA ASN A 238 17.61 -7.59 -13.63
C ASN A 238 16.11 -7.40 -13.36
N ASN A 239 15.64 -6.22 -12.95
CA ASN A 239 14.21 -5.99 -12.69
C ASN A 239 13.45 -5.66 -13.99
N ALA A 240 12.30 -6.32 -14.17
CA ALA A 240 11.53 -6.36 -15.42
C ALA A 240 10.59 -5.16 -15.64
N LYS A 241 10.80 -4.03 -14.95
CA LYS A 241 10.13 -2.76 -15.29
C LYS A 241 10.94 -2.08 -16.39
N ASP A 242 10.24 -1.57 -17.40
CA ASP A 242 10.79 -0.92 -18.60
C ASP A 242 12.17 -0.28 -18.38
N GLN A 243 13.20 -0.93 -18.93
CA GLN A 243 14.57 -0.45 -18.87
C GLN A 243 14.65 0.93 -19.54
N GLY A 244 15.04 1.95 -18.77
CA GLY A 244 15.40 3.28 -19.29
C GLY A 244 14.37 4.40 -19.19
N LYS A 245 13.25 4.25 -18.46
CA LYS A 245 12.27 5.35 -18.27
C LYS A 245 12.60 6.31 -17.11
N ASP A 246 13.53 5.96 -16.22
CA ASP A 246 13.98 6.84 -15.12
C ASP A 246 15.25 7.65 -15.46
N ASP A 247 15.56 7.81 -16.76
CA ASP A 247 16.63 8.70 -17.23
C ASP A 247 16.29 10.15 -16.85
N GLY A 248 16.83 10.60 -15.71
CA GLY A 248 16.67 11.95 -15.18
C GLY A 248 15.81 12.11 -13.91
N LYS A 249 15.25 11.04 -13.32
CA LYS A 249 14.59 11.18 -12.00
C LYS A 249 15.62 11.40 -10.89
N SER A 250 15.46 12.46 -10.12
CA SER A 250 16.21 12.66 -8.87
C SER A 250 15.71 11.67 -7.81
N THR A 251 16.37 10.51 -7.72
CA THR A 251 16.18 9.53 -6.64
C THR A 251 17.23 9.75 -5.55
N LEU A 252 16.96 9.25 -4.35
CA LEU A 252 17.94 9.33 -3.25
C LEU A 252 19.18 8.48 -3.57
N LEU A 253 19.02 7.43 -4.36
CA LEU A 253 20.12 6.62 -4.85
C LEU A 253 21.07 7.40 -5.76
N ALA A 254 20.54 8.19 -6.68
CA ALA A 254 21.35 9.06 -7.54
C ALA A 254 22.13 10.11 -6.75
N LEU A 255 21.56 10.60 -5.63
CA LEU A 255 22.19 11.61 -4.78
C LEU A 255 23.24 11.04 -3.82
N TYR A 256 23.00 9.86 -3.25
CA TYR A 256 23.77 9.35 -2.10
C TYR A 256 24.58 8.09 -2.38
N GLY A 257 24.31 7.40 -3.48
CA GLY A 257 24.90 6.09 -3.75
C GLY A 257 24.28 4.96 -2.91
N GLU A 258 24.48 3.74 -3.40
CA GLU A 258 23.83 2.52 -2.91
C GLU A 258 24.10 2.20 -1.44
N GLU A 259 25.34 2.35 -0.99
CA GLU A 259 25.76 2.08 0.38
C GLU A 259 24.99 2.96 1.38
N ARG A 260 24.94 4.26 1.12
CA ARG A 260 24.27 5.23 2.00
C ARG A 260 22.75 5.09 1.97
N VAL A 261 22.17 4.68 0.84
CA VAL A 261 20.74 4.34 0.75
C VAL A 261 20.42 3.11 1.60
N ARG A 262 21.26 2.06 1.57
CA ARG A 262 21.10 0.90 2.45
C ARG A 262 21.20 1.26 3.92
N GLU A 263 22.20 2.07 4.32
CA GLU A 263 22.32 2.52 5.71
C GLU A 263 21.08 3.29 6.18
N ARG A 264 20.54 4.18 5.34
CA ARG A 264 19.31 4.92 5.63
C ARG A 264 18.11 3.98 5.74
N LEU A 265 17.98 3.02 4.83
CA LEU A 265 16.93 1.99 4.86
C LEU A 265 16.95 1.24 6.19
N GLU A 266 18.11 0.71 6.60
CA GLU A 266 18.27 0.02 7.89
C GLU A 266 17.92 0.92 9.07
N GLY A 267 18.30 2.20 9.02
CA GLY A 267 17.93 3.19 10.03
C GLY A 267 16.42 3.40 10.17
N HIS A 268 15.70 3.51 9.05
CA HIS A 268 14.23 3.60 9.05
C HIS A 268 13.58 2.31 9.58
N LEU A 269 14.07 1.13 9.15
CA LEU A 269 13.55 -0.15 9.63
C LEU A 269 13.77 -0.35 11.13
N ALA A 270 14.92 0.07 11.67
CA ALA A 270 15.19 0.02 13.10
C ALA A 270 14.23 0.90 13.91
N ARG A 271 13.98 2.15 13.47
CA ARG A 271 13.01 3.05 14.13
C ARG A 271 11.56 2.54 14.01
N ALA A 272 11.21 1.97 12.86
CA ALA A 272 9.93 1.30 12.67
C ALA A 272 9.75 0.13 13.66
N ARG A 273 10.78 -0.71 13.83
CA ARG A 273 10.76 -1.82 14.81
C ARG A 273 10.57 -1.32 16.24
N MET A 274 11.26 -0.26 16.64
CA MET A 274 11.08 0.34 17.98
C MET A 274 9.63 0.81 18.21
N CYS A 275 8.99 1.40 17.19
CA CYS A 275 7.59 1.81 17.28
C CYS A 275 6.65 0.60 17.40
N LEU A 276 6.92 -0.50 16.67
CA LEU A 276 6.15 -1.74 16.79
C LEU A 276 6.28 -2.37 18.18
N ASP A 277 7.49 -2.42 18.74
CA ASP A 277 7.71 -2.99 20.07
C ASP A 277 6.97 -2.17 21.14
N GLN A 278 6.98 -0.84 21.00
CA GLN A 278 6.20 0.05 21.86
C GLN A 278 4.68 -0.15 21.69
N ALA A 279 4.21 -0.39 20.46
CA ALA A 279 2.79 -0.44 20.17
C ALA A 279 2.12 -1.79 20.47
N TYR A 280 2.85 -2.89 20.25
CA TYR A 280 2.31 -4.25 20.30
C TYR A 280 3.00 -5.12 21.36
N GLY A 281 3.83 -4.54 22.24
CA GLY A 281 4.43 -5.26 23.37
C GLY A 281 5.33 -6.44 22.96
N GLY A 282 5.97 -6.36 21.79
CA GLY A 282 6.82 -7.42 21.24
C GLY A 282 6.10 -8.46 20.38
N ASP A 283 4.84 -8.23 19.97
CA ASP A 283 4.20 -9.04 18.93
C ASP A 283 5.12 -9.13 17.68
N PRO A 284 5.55 -10.35 17.29
CA PRO A 284 6.50 -10.51 16.21
C PRO A 284 5.85 -10.38 14.83
N TYR A 285 4.52 -10.44 14.67
CA TYR A 285 3.88 -10.64 13.37
C TYR A 285 4.17 -9.50 12.39
N ILE A 286 3.96 -8.24 12.78
CA ILE A 286 4.22 -7.10 11.88
C ILE A 286 5.73 -6.98 11.60
N GLY A 287 6.58 -7.12 12.62
CA GLY A 287 8.02 -7.00 12.40
C GLY A 287 8.62 -8.13 11.56
N ARG A 288 8.10 -9.36 11.67
CA ARG A 288 8.45 -10.47 10.78
C ARG A 288 7.95 -10.24 9.36
N PHE A 289 6.72 -9.72 9.23
CA PHE A 289 6.19 -9.32 7.92
C PHE A 289 7.10 -8.30 7.25
N LEU A 290 7.58 -7.28 7.97
CA LEU A 290 8.55 -6.32 7.44
C LEU A 290 9.86 -7.02 7.05
N GLY A 291 10.40 -7.90 7.89
CA GLY A 291 11.61 -8.66 7.56
C GLY A 291 11.50 -9.40 6.22
N MET A 292 10.33 -9.99 5.90
CA MET A 292 10.09 -10.66 4.61
C MET A 292 9.92 -9.71 3.42
N LEU A 293 9.58 -8.44 3.66
CA LEU A 293 9.35 -7.46 2.59
C LEU A 293 10.66 -6.82 2.09
N PHE A 294 11.65 -6.69 2.99
CA PHE A 294 12.89 -5.96 2.76
C PHE A 294 14.13 -6.84 2.57
N THR A 295 13.97 -8.17 2.58
CA THR A 295 14.96 -9.16 2.09
C THR A 295 14.97 -9.22 0.57
#